data_AF-A0A951RHR2-F1
#
_entry.id   AF-A0A951RHR2-F1
#
_cell.length_a   1.000
_cell.length_b   1.000
_cell.length_c   1.000
_cell.angle_alpha   90.00
_cell.angle_beta   90.00
_cell.angle_gamma   90.00
#
_symmetry.space_group_name_H-M   'P 1'
#
loop_
_entity.id
_entity.type
_entity.pdbx_description
1 polymer ?
#
loop_
_entity_poly.entity_id
_entity_poly.type
_entity_poly.pdbx_seq_one_letter_code
_entity_poly.pdbx_strand_id
1 'polypeptide(L)'
;MISLYNFHSHSHHCDGKESMEEYVKAAIEKKFKAFGFSAHSPLPFPNEWSLTPETFKNYVREARHLIEKYGNEIDLYLGLEIDYIPGHSEDFAGFMNNTPLDYCIGSIHLVRHPESGKIWFIDGPIEGYINGVNEIFEGDYRAAVTAFYRQTIDMVKTQKPDIVGHIDKVKMHNKQRWFNTSEKWYQDLIDETLTAVAESGSIVELNTRGLYSGKTDEYFPSPDIIKKCLDLNIPMMVNTDAHHPSQLDLHFIEGHRLLKEVGFKKVKTPFFEMGL
;
A
#
# COMPACT_ATOMS: atom_id res chain seq x y z
N MET A 1 -21.46 13.99 -5.84
CA MET A 1 -20.14 14.11 -6.48
C MET A 1 -19.15 13.48 -5.54
N ILE A 2 -18.31 12.54 -5.99
CA ILE A 2 -17.31 11.90 -5.14
C ILE A 2 -16.19 12.91 -4.89
N SER A 3 -15.89 13.22 -3.63
CA SER A 3 -14.74 14.07 -3.28
C SER A 3 -13.45 13.30 -3.50
N LEU A 4 -12.52 13.87 -4.27
CA LEU A 4 -11.23 13.24 -4.53
C LEU A 4 -10.31 13.37 -3.31
N TYR A 5 -9.59 12.30 -3.03
CA TYR A 5 -8.50 12.24 -2.05
C TYR A 5 -7.49 11.19 -2.50
N ASN A 6 -6.28 11.22 -1.95
CA ASN A 6 -5.33 10.12 -2.13
C ASN A 6 -4.30 10.15 -1.01
N PHE A 7 -4.10 9.02 -0.33
CA PHE A 7 -3.12 8.89 0.75
C PHE A 7 -2.00 7.90 0.38
N HIS A 8 -1.96 7.41 -0.86
CA HIS A 8 -0.89 6.57 -1.36
C HIS A 8 -0.30 7.22 -2.60
N SER A 9 0.79 7.97 -2.41
CA SER A 9 1.48 8.66 -3.48
C SER A 9 2.96 8.89 -3.17
N HIS A 10 3.74 8.81 -4.24
CA HIS A 10 5.20 8.83 -4.25
C HIS A 10 5.70 10.13 -4.89
N SER A 11 7.00 10.36 -4.89
CA SER A 11 7.64 11.51 -5.54
C SER A 11 9.09 11.18 -5.88
N HIS A 12 9.86 12.15 -6.41
CA HIS A 12 11.28 11.95 -6.67
C HIS A 12 12.14 11.62 -5.43
N HIS A 13 11.59 11.73 -4.22
CA HIS A 13 12.27 11.30 -3.00
C HIS A 13 12.44 9.78 -2.91
N CYS A 14 11.63 9.03 -3.67
CA CYS A 14 11.70 7.58 -3.80
C CYS A 14 11.64 7.21 -5.30
N ASP A 15 10.94 6.16 -5.67
CA ASP A 15 10.76 5.71 -7.06
C ASP A 15 9.69 6.47 -7.89
N GLY A 16 9.07 7.50 -7.32
CA GLY A 16 8.16 8.39 -8.03
C GLY A 16 8.87 9.36 -8.98
N LYS A 17 8.08 10.16 -9.70
CA LYS A 17 8.52 11.24 -10.59
C LYS A 17 8.01 12.58 -10.10
N GLU A 18 8.67 13.67 -10.51
CA GLU A 18 8.35 15.06 -10.17
C GLU A 18 8.54 15.44 -8.69
N SER A 19 8.48 16.75 -8.40
CA SER A 19 8.56 17.29 -7.04
C SER A 19 7.27 17.06 -6.25
N MET A 20 7.39 16.98 -4.92
CA MET A 20 6.21 16.90 -4.04
C MET A 20 5.27 18.08 -4.28
N GLU A 21 5.81 19.26 -4.57
CA GLU A 21 5.02 20.45 -4.90
C GLU A 21 4.23 20.29 -6.21
N GLU A 22 4.77 19.62 -7.23
CA GLU A 22 4.01 19.35 -8.47
C GLU A 22 2.84 18.38 -8.22
N TYR A 23 2.96 17.43 -7.29
CA TYR A 23 1.79 16.64 -6.86
C TYR A 23 0.74 17.50 -6.17
N VAL A 24 1.16 18.39 -5.26
CA VAL A 24 0.23 19.29 -4.55
C VAL A 24 -0.52 20.18 -5.55
N LYS A 25 0.19 20.80 -6.50
CA LYS A 25 -0.43 21.63 -7.54
C LYS A 25 -1.42 20.83 -8.40
N ALA A 26 -1.04 19.62 -8.83
CA ALA A 26 -1.93 18.76 -9.60
C ALA A 26 -3.17 18.33 -8.79
N ALA A 27 -3.02 18.04 -7.50
CA ALA A 27 -4.12 17.73 -6.60
C ALA A 27 -5.08 18.93 -6.45
N ILE A 28 -4.55 20.14 -6.26
CA ILE A 28 -5.34 21.38 -6.21
C ILE A 28 -6.08 21.62 -7.53
N GLU A 29 -5.41 21.48 -8.68
CA GLU A 29 -6.02 21.64 -10.01
C GLU A 29 -7.18 20.67 -10.23
N LYS A 30 -7.01 19.41 -9.80
CA LYS A 30 -8.04 18.37 -9.82
C LYS A 30 -9.09 18.52 -8.72
N LYS A 31 -8.97 19.54 -7.84
CA LYS A 31 -9.88 19.83 -6.73
C LYS A 31 -9.97 18.69 -5.71
N PHE A 32 -8.82 18.09 -5.38
CA PHE A 32 -8.72 17.15 -4.28
C PHE A 32 -9.08 17.85 -2.98
N LYS A 33 -9.87 17.16 -2.16
CA LYS A 33 -10.17 17.60 -0.79
C LYS A 33 -8.96 17.37 0.11
N ALA A 34 -8.30 16.22 -0.05
CA ALA A 34 -7.18 15.82 0.79
C ALA A 34 -6.11 15.09 -0.01
N PHE A 35 -4.85 15.28 0.35
CA PHE A 35 -3.72 14.59 -0.26
C PHE A 35 -2.67 14.22 0.79
N GLY A 36 -2.21 12.97 0.74
CA GLY A 36 -1.22 12.42 1.63
C GLY A 36 0.04 12.03 0.88
N PHE A 37 1.18 12.54 1.34
CA PHE A 37 2.50 12.02 0.92
C PHE A 37 2.75 10.68 1.64
N SER A 38 3.29 9.68 0.95
CA SER A 38 3.55 8.36 1.55
C SER A 38 4.79 7.70 0.94
N ALA A 39 5.94 8.38 0.94
CA ALA A 39 7.15 7.83 0.35
C ALA A 39 7.55 6.50 1.02
N HIS A 40 8.22 5.63 0.27
CA HIS A 40 8.79 4.40 0.81
C HIS A 40 9.79 4.72 1.94
N SER A 41 9.53 4.16 3.12
CA SER A 41 10.37 4.32 4.32
C SER A 41 11.80 3.84 4.10
N PRO A 42 12.80 4.37 4.82
CA PRO A 42 14.14 3.83 4.78
C PRO A 42 14.24 2.35 5.11
N LEU A 43 14.99 1.61 4.31
CA LEU A 43 15.33 0.20 4.53
C LEU A 43 16.74 0.06 5.12
N PRO A 44 17.03 -1.03 5.86
CA PRO A 44 18.34 -1.24 6.50
C PRO A 44 19.46 -1.61 5.50
N PHE A 45 19.18 -1.59 4.20
CA PHE A 45 20.15 -1.87 3.14
C PHE A 45 19.99 -0.88 1.97
N PRO A 46 21.08 -0.57 1.25
CA PRO A 46 21.04 0.32 0.09
C PRO A 46 20.09 -0.19 -1.00
N ASN A 47 19.32 0.71 -1.58
CA ASN A 47 18.41 0.46 -2.68
C ASN A 47 18.10 1.78 -3.41
N GLU A 48 17.41 1.71 -4.54
CA GLU A 48 17.15 2.88 -5.41
C GLU A 48 15.68 3.34 -5.36
N TRP A 49 14.82 2.66 -4.61
CA TRP A 49 13.38 2.90 -4.63
C TRP A 49 12.83 3.49 -3.33
N SER A 50 13.61 3.51 -2.24
CA SER A 50 13.19 4.07 -0.95
C SER A 50 14.05 5.22 -0.48
N LEU A 51 13.54 5.95 0.51
CA LEU A 51 14.30 6.98 1.19
C LEU A 51 15.58 6.41 1.82
N THR A 52 16.65 7.19 1.85
CA THR A 52 17.78 6.90 2.73
C THR A 52 17.55 7.59 4.08
N PRO A 53 18.25 7.18 5.16
CA PRO A 53 18.19 7.92 6.43
C PRO A 53 18.54 9.41 6.30
N GLU A 54 19.36 9.77 5.29
CA GLU A 54 19.70 11.16 5.00
C GLU A 54 18.57 11.89 4.25
N THR A 55 18.03 11.29 3.18
CA THR A 55 16.97 11.94 2.38
C THR A 55 15.64 11.99 3.12
N PHE A 56 15.39 11.07 4.07
CA PHE A 56 14.19 11.08 4.91
C PHE A 56 13.98 12.42 5.65
N LYS A 57 15.06 13.02 6.16
CA LYS A 57 14.97 14.34 6.83
C LYS A 57 14.55 15.45 5.86
N ASN A 58 15.01 15.38 4.61
CA ASN A 58 14.63 16.33 3.57
C ASN A 58 13.16 16.16 3.19
N TYR A 59 12.71 14.93 2.99
CA TYR A 59 11.32 14.58 2.73
C TYR A 59 10.37 15.14 3.80
N VAL A 60 10.66 14.89 5.08
CA VAL A 60 9.84 15.38 6.20
C VAL A 60 9.78 16.92 6.22
N ARG A 61 10.93 17.58 6.05
CA ARG A 61 10.99 19.05 6.03
C ARG A 61 10.23 19.64 4.85
N GLU A 62 10.38 19.08 3.66
CA GLU A 62 9.67 19.53 2.45
C GLU A 62 8.16 19.34 2.60
N ALA A 63 7.72 18.16 3.05
CA ALA A 63 6.31 17.89 3.31
C ALA A 63 5.70 18.90 4.28
N ARG A 64 6.37 19.14 5.41
CA ARG A 64 5.88 20.08 6.43
C ARG A 64 5.84 21.52 5.93
N HIS A 65 6.81 21.92 5.11
CA HIS A 65 6.77 23.21 4.41
C HIS A 65 5.58 23.32 3.44
N LEU A 66 5.32 22.28 2.65
CA LEU A 66 4.19 22.26 1.70
C LEU A 66 2.84 22.27 2.40
N ILE A 67 2.71 21.54 3.52
CA ILE A 67 1.51 21.57 4.38
C ILE A 67 1.24 22.99 4.88
N GLU A 68 2.25 23.71 5.35
CA GLU A 68 2.09 25.11 5.77
C GLU A 68 1.75 26.03 4.59
N LYS A 69 2.43 25.86 3.45
CA LYS A 69 2.28 26.71 2.27
C LYS A 69 0.90 26.60 1.62
N TYR A 70 0.36 25.39 1.51
CA TYR A 70 -0.86 25.08 0.75
C TYR A 70 -2.07 24.67 1.61
N GLY A 71 -1.93 24.64 2.95
CA GLY A 71 -2.97 24.15 3.86
C GLY A 71 -4.29 24.94 3.86
N ASN A 72 -4.32 26.14 3.26
CA ASN A 72 -5.56 26.90 3.05
C ASN A 72 -6.29 26.51 1.74
N GLU A 73 -5.65 25.74 0.86
CA GLU A 73 -6.17 25.35 -0.46
C GLU A 73 -6.57 23.86 -0.51
N ILE A 74 -5.84 23.00 0.20
CA ILE A 74 -6.05 21.55 0.24
C ILE A 74 -5.60 20.98 1.59
N ASP A 75 -6.31 19.97 2.11
CA ASP A 75 -5.87 19.26 3.32
C ASP A 75 -4.66 18.38 2.99
N LEU A 76 -3.48 18.70 3.51
CA LEU A 76 -2.25 17.95 3.25
C LEU A 76 -1.79 17.17 4.48
N TYR A 77 -1.33 15.94 4.25
CA TYR A 77 -0.88 15.03 5.31
C TYR A 77 0.47 14.42 4.94
N LEU A 78 1.35 14.26 5.94
CA LEU A 78 2.64 13.59 5.79
C LEU A 78 2.54 12.17 6.37
N GLY A 79 2.77 11.15 5.56
CA GLY A 79 2.90 9.77 6.00
C GLY A 79 4.09 9.05 5.39
N LEU A 80 4.16 7.74 5.60
CA LEU A 80 5.11 6.84 4.97
C LEU A 80 4.41 5.56 4.53
N GLU A 81 4.86 4.99 3.42
CA GLU A 81 4.66 3.57 3.16
C GLU A 81 5.83 2.81 3.78
N ILE A 82 5.56 2.12 4.89
CA ILE A 82 6.56 1.41 5.68
C ILE A 82 6.54 -0.07 5.26
N ASP A 83 7.68 -0.52 4.75
CA ASP A 83 7.90 -1.94 4.44
C ASP A 83 8.04 -2.72 5.74
N TYR A 84 7.28 -3.81 5.88
CA TYR A 84 7.47 -4.75 6.98
C TYR A 84 8.26 -5.97 6.55
N ILE A 85 9.45 -6.14 7.11
CA ILE A 85 10.38 -7.25 6.91
C ILE A 85 10.76 -7.77 8.29
N PRO A 86 10.33 -8.98 8.69
CA PRO A 86 10.58 -9.52 10.02
C PRO A 86 12.07 -9.46 10.41
N GLY A 87 12.34 -8.80 11.54
CA GLY A 87 13.68 -8.63 12.09
C GLY A 87 14.59 -7.63 11.36
N HIS A 88 14.09 -6.91 10.35
CA HIS A 88 14.87 -5.96 9.56
C HIS A 88 14.24 -4.56 9.54
N SER A 89 12.92 -4.46 9.43
CA SER A 89 12.24 -3.16 9.45
C SER A 89 12.35 -2.49 10.80
N GLU A 90 12.47 -1.17 10.79
CA GLU A 90 12.23 -0.37 11.98
C GLU A 90 10.77 -0.50 12.41
N ASP A 91 10.55 -0.47 13.72
CA ASP A 91 9.20 -0.54 14.30
C ASP A 91 8.37 0.66 13.82
N PHE A 92 7.12 0.42 13.44
CA PHE A 92 6.26 1.47 12.87
C PHE A 92 6.02 2.58 13.89
N ALA A 93 5.89 2.22 15.17
CA ALA A 93 5.80 3.20 16.25
C ALA A 93 7.11 4.01 16.41
N GLY A 94 8.26 3.45 16.03
CA GLY A 94 9.53 4.17 15.95
C GLY A 94 9.44 5.35 14.97
N PHE A 95 8.99 5.10 13.73
CA PHE A 95 8.76 6.16 12.74
C PHE A 95 7.74 7.19 13.24
N MET A 96 6.59 6.73 13.74
CA MET A 96 5.49 7.61 14.17
C MET A 96 5.83 8.45 15.40
N ASN A 97 6.61 7.93 16.35
CA ASN A 97 6.95 8.67 17.58
C ASN A 97 8.13 9.64 17.39
N ASN A 98 9.08 9.30 16.50
CA ASN A 98 10.31 10.07 16.33
C ASN A 98 10.23 11.10 15.20
N THR A 99 9.19 11.03 14.38
CA THR A 99 8.96 11.92 13.24
C THR A 99 7.55 12.48 13.34
N PRO A 100 7.30 13.75 12.98
CA PRO A 100 5.94 14.22 12.83
C PRO A 100 5.36 13.56 11.58
N LEU A 101 4.84 12.35 11.68
CA LEU A 101 4.03 11.69 10.65
C LEU A 101 2.57 11.74 11.12
N ASP A 102 1.65 11.95 10.19
CA ASP A 102 0.22 12.01 10.44
C ASP A 102 -0.44 10.62 10.28
N TYR A 103 0.14 9.73 9.47
CA TYR A 103 -0.34 8.36 9.25
C TYR A 103 0.77 7.45 8.68
N CYS A 104 0.55 6.14 8.69
CA CYS A 104 1.39 5.17 8.01
C CYS A 104 0.59 4.14 7.20
N ILE A 105 1.18 3.70 6.10
CA ILE A 105 0.76 2.54 5.32
C ILE A 105 1.73 1.41 5.64
N GLY A 106 1.23 0.22 5.99
CA GLY A 106 2.01 -0.99 6.12
C GLY A 106 1.93 -1.83 4.87
N SER A 107 3.07 -2.13 4.27
CA SER A 107 3.17 -2.86 2.99
C SER A 107 4.19 -3.99 3.05
N ILE A 108 3.98 -5.00 2.20
CA ILE A 108 4.91 -6.12 2.00
C ILE A 108 5.43 -6.08 0.56
N HIS A 109 6.65 -5.57 0.35
CA HIS A 109 7.34 -5.69 -0.95
C HIS A 109 8.44 -6.75 -0.96
N LEU A 110 8.90 -7.14 0.23
CA LEU A 110 10.07 -7.98 0.44
C LEU A 110 9.69 -9.12 1.39
N VAL A 111 9.51 -10.31 0.85
CA VAL A 111 9.06 -11.49 1.60
C VAL A 111 10.28 -12.24 2.14
N ARG A 112 10.36 -12.40 3.46
CA ARG A 112 11.45 -13.13 4.12
C ARG A 112 11.11 -14.62 4.17
N HIS A 113 11.99 -15.46 3.62
CA HIS A 113 11.87 -16.90 3.77
C HIS A 113 12.02 -17.29 5.25
N PRO A 114 11.09 -18.09 5.82
CA PRO A 114 11.03 -18.32 7.26
C PRO A 114 12.30 -19.00 7.82
N GLU A 115 12.85 -19.96 7.08
CA GLU A 115 14.03 -20.73 7.53
C GLU A 115 15.36 -20.10 7.10
N SER A 116 15.59 -19.94 5.79
CA SER A 116 16.85 -19.41 5.26
C SER A 116 17.10 -17.93 5.54
N GLY A 117 16.05 -17.15 5.84
CA GLY A 117 16.12 -15.70 6.04
C GLY A 117 16.41 -14.89 4.78
N LYS A 118 16.54 -15.53 3.60
CA LYS A 118 16.67 -14.85 2.31
C LYS A 118 15.41 -14.04 2.00
N ILE A 119 15.57 -12.96 1.24
CA ILE A 119 14.51 -12.00 0.96
C ILE A 119 14.13 -12.05 -0.53
N TRP A 120 12.84 -12.27 -0.80
CA TRP A 120 12.25 -12.26 -2.13
C TRP A 120 11.57 -10.92 -2.40
N PHE A 121 12.08 -10.17 -3.38
CA PHE A 121 11.47 -8.92 -3.82
C PHE A 121 10.33 -9.18 -4.79
N ILE A 122 9.10 -8.84 -4.38
CA ILE A 122 7.91 -9.08 -5.20
C ILE A 122 7.57 -7.89 -6.09
N ASP A 123 7.99 -6.67 -5.74
CA ASP A 123 7.58 -5.43 -6.42
C ASP A 123 8.54 -4.95 -7.53
N GLY A 124 8.93 -5.87 -8.40
CA GLY A 124 9.87 -5.61 -9.49
C GLY A 124 9.37 -6.12 -10.85
N PRO A 125 10.29 -6.18 -11.84
CA PRO A 125 10.07 -6.91 -13.08
C PRO A 125 9.73 -8.38 -12.83
N ILE A 126 8.99 -8.98 -13.77
CA ILE A 126 8.51 -10.38 -13.67
C ILE A 126 9.67 -11.38 -13.54
N GLU A 127 10.83 -11.09 -14.14
CA GLU A 127 12.02 -11.93 -14.08
C GLU A 127 12.55 -12.03 -12.64
N GLY A 128 12.58 -10.91 -11.92
CA GLY A 128 12.99 -10.88 -10.51
C GLY A 128 12.03 -11.66 -9.62
N TYR A 129 10.72 -11.54 -9.89
CA TYR A 129 9.69 -12.30 -9.19
C TYR A 129 9.92 -13.81 -9.36
N ILE A 130 10.08 -14.30 -10.60
CA ILE A 130 10.29 -15.73 -10.92
C ILE A 130 11.59 -16.24 -10.34
N ASN A 131 12.70 -15.51 -10.55
CA ASN A 131 14.02 -15.94 -10.07
C ASN A 131 14.04 -16.02 -8.55
N GLY A 132 13.42 -15.06 -7.86
CA GLY A 132 13.31 -15.10 -6.41
C GLY A 132 12.58 -16.33 -5.90
N VAL A 133 11.45 -16.72 -6.50
CA VAL A 133 10.75 -17.97 -6.12
C VAL A 133 11.62 -19.19 -6.39
N ASN A 134 12.28 -19.27 -7.55
CA ASN A 134 13.12 -20.41 -7.91
C ASN A 134 14.34 -20.56 -6.99
N GLU A 135 15.01 -19.46 -6.64
CA GLU A 135 16.26 -19.47 -5.87
C GLU A 135 16.07 -19.50 -4.35
N ILE A 136 14.95 -18.96 -3.86
CA ILE A 136 14.68 -18.80 -2.43
C ILE A 136 13.68 -19.82 -1.93
N PHE A 137 12.68 -20.16 -2.73
CA PHE A 137 11.60 -21.10 -2.40
C PHE A 137 11.66 -22.38 -3.24
N GLU A 138 12.76 -22.63 -3.96
CA GLU A 138 13.00 -23.86 -4.74
C GLU A 138 11.89 -24.13 -5.78
N GLY A 139 11.26 -23.06 -6.29
CA GLY A 139 10.14 -23.14 -7.24
C GLY A 139 8.77 -23.38 -6.60
N ASP A 140 8.67 -23.44 -5.27
CA ASP A 140 7.40 -23.57 -4.55
C ASP A 140 6.70 -22.21 -4.38
N TYR A 141 5.87 -21.88 -5.36
CA TYR A 141 5.03 -20.67 -5.32
C TYR A 141 4.04 -20.68 -4.15
N ARG A 142 3.54 -21.84 -3.72
CA ARG A 142 2.61 -21.91 -2.59
C ARG A 142 3.32 -21.56 -1.28
N ALA A 143 4.55 -22.04 -1.08
CA ALA A 143 5.38 -21.66 0.06
C ALA A 143 5.69 -20.15 0.05
N ALA A 144 6.05 -19.60 -1.12
CA ALA A 144 6.34 -18.18 -1.28
C ALA A 144 5.12 -17.29 -0.95
N VAL A 145 3.95 -17.64 -1.49
CA VAL A 145 2.67 -16.95 -1.21
C VAL A 145 2.24 -17.11 0.24
N THR A 146 2.45 -18.29 0.84
CA THR A 146 2.18 -18.52 2.26
C THR A 146 3.06 -17.62 3.12
N ALA A 147 4.35 -17.48 2.81
CA ALA A 147 5.26 -16.60 3.53
C ALA A 147 4.82 -15.14 3.45
N PHE A 148 4.37 -14.67 2.28
CA PHE A 148 3.79 -13.33 2.13
C PHE A 148 2.62 -13.09 3.10
N TYR A 149 1.59 -13.94 3.08
CA TYR A 149 0.41 -13.72 3.94
C TYR A 149 0.71 -13.89 5.43
N ARG A 150 1.62 -14.80 5.80
CA ARG A 150 2.07 -14.93 7.19
C ARG A 150 2.80 -13.68 7.66
N GLN A 151 3.62 -13.08 6.79
CA GLN A 151 4.29 -11.81 7.06
C GLN A 151 3.29 -10.65 7.15
N THR A 152 2.26 -10.61 6.29
CA THR A 152 1.16 -9.63 6.41
C THR A 152 0.41 -9.76 7.73
N ILE A 153 0.08 -10.98 8.16
CA ILE A 153 -0.59 -11.26 9.46
C ILE A 153 0.27 -10.76 10.61
N ASP A 154 1.58 -11.03 10.57
CA ASP A 154 2.52 -10.59 11.60
C ASP A 154 2.63 -9.07 11.66
N MET A 155 2.71 -8.39 10.51
CA MET A 155 2.69 -6.92 10.42
C MET A 155 1.43 -6.34 11.09
N VAL A 156 0.23 -6.80 10.72
CA VAL A 156 -1.01 -6.19 11.23
C VAL A 156 -1.21 -6.45 12.73
N LYS A 157 -0.72 -7.58 13.25
CA LYS A 157 -0.80 -7.91 14.68
C LYS A 157 0.18 -7.13 15.53
N THR A 158 1.42 -6.96 15.04
CA THR A 158 2.52 -6.37 15.82
C THR A 158 2.67 -4.88 15.60
N GLN A 159 2.50 -4.41 14.35
CA GLN A 159 2.76 -3.03 13.94
C GLN A 159 1.50 -2.16 13.86
N LYS A 160 0.34 -2.78 13.56
CA LYS A 160 -0.99 -2.12 13.50
C LYS A 160 -0.98 -0.79 12.70
N PRO A 161 -0.64 -0.83 11.39
CA PRO A 161 -0.63 0.38 10.59
C PRO A 161 -2.03 1.00 10.47
N ASP A 162 -2.11 2.31 10.19
CA ASP A 162 -3.39 2.97 9.91
C ASP A 162 -4.06 2.37 8.67
N ILE A 163 -3.24 2.09 7.65
CA ILE A 163 -3.64 1.55 6.35
C ILE A 163 -2.81 0.30 6.04
N VAL A 164 -3.43 -0.79 5.61
CA VAL A 164 -2.77 -1.95 5.02
C VAL A 164 -2.72 -1.74 3.51
N GLY A 165 -1.50 -1.59 2.98
CA GLY A 165 -1.23 -1.43 1.55
C GLY A 165 -1.54 -2.69 0.77
N HIS A 166 -2.06 -2.52 -0.46
CA HIS A 166 -2.24 -3.52 -1.53
C HIS A 166 -2.14 -5.00 -1.07
N ILE A 167 -3.09 -5.42 -0.23
CA ILE A 167 -2.96 -6.61 0.66
C ILE A 167 -2.77 -7.96 -0.04
N ASP A 168 -3.07 -8.06 -1.33
CA ASP A 168 -2.87 -9.26 -2.16
C ASP A 168 -1.84 -9.05 -3.28
N LYS A 169 -0.94 -8.05 -3.15
CA LYS A 169 0.10 -7.71 -4.14
C LYS A 169 0.99 -8.88 -4.54
N VAL A 170 1.08 -9.95 -3.75
CA VAL A 170 1.75 -11.19 -4.15
C VAL A 170 1.18 -11.81 -5.44
N LYS A 171 -0.08 -11.52 -5.79
CA LYS A 171 -0.69 -11.95 -7.07
C LYS A 171 -0.16 -11.16 -8.27
N MET A 172 0.58 -10.07 -8.04
CA MET A 172 1.23 -9.32 -9.11
C MET A 172 2.10 -10.28 -9.93
N HIS A 173 2.02 -10.18 -11.26
CA HIS A 173 2.60 -11.11 -12.23
C HIS A 173 1.96 -12.50 -12.32
N ASN A 174 1.21 -12.98 -11.32
CA ASN A 174 0.69 -14.34 -11.33
C ASN A 174 -0.28 -14.57 -12.50
N LYS A 175 -1.32 -13.73 -12.68
CA LYS A 175 -2.37 -13.93 -13.72
C LYS A 175 -2.81 -15.40 -13.86
N GLN A 176 -2.95 -16.11 -12.74
CA GLN A 176 -3.28 -17.54 -12.65
C GLN A 176 -2.26 -18.51 -13.29
N ARG A 177 -0.98 -18.11 -13.46
CA ARG A 177 0.08 -18.90 -14.10
C ARG A 177 0.75 -19.90 -13.16
N TRP A 178 1.01 -19.50 -11.91
CA TRP A 178 1.82 -20.29 -10.98
C TRP A 178 1.03 -20.78 -9.76
N PHE A 179 0.00 -20.04 -9.35
CA PHE A 179 -0.94 -20.45 -8.34
C PHE A 179 -2.35 -19.99 -8.71
N ASN A 180 -3.37 -20.71 -8.25
CA ASN A 180 -4.76 -20.32 -8.50
C ASN A 180 -5.37 -19.68 -7.25
N THR A 181 -5.80 -18.43 -7.39
CA THR A 181 -6.37 -17.66 -6.27
C THR A 181 -7.72 -18.21 -5.78
N SER A 182 -8.36 -19.11 -6.53
CA SER A 182 -9.60 -19.79 -6.14
C SER A 182 -9.36 -21.07 -5.32
N GLU A 183 -8.11 -21.52 -5.16
CA GLU A 183 -7.81 -22.71 -4.38
C GLU A 183 -8.06 -22.49 -2.88
N LYS A 184 -8.55 -23.55 -2.21
CA LYS A 184 -8.88 -23.50 -0.79
C LYS A 184 -7.72 -23.00 0.08
N TRP A 185 -6.50 -23.45 -0.18
CA TRP A 185 -5.34 -23.05 0.63
C TRP A 185 -5.04 -21.55 0.53
N TYR A 186 -5.30 -20.93 -0.64
CA TYR A 186 -5.11 -19.49 -0.85
C TYR A 186 -6.25 -18.72 -0.17
N GLN A 187 -7.49 -19.19 -0.34
CA GLN A 187 -8.67 -18.59 0.30
C GLN A 187 -8.58 -18.65 1.83
N ASP A 188 -8.08 -19.75 2.39
CA ASP A 188 -7.84 -19.89 3.83
C ASP A 188 -6.81 -18.86 4.32
N LEU A 189 -5.73 -18.60 3.55
CA LEU A 189 -4.76 -17.56 3.89
C LEU A 189 -5.38 -16.15 3.87
N ILE A 190 -6.20 -15.85 2.86
CA ILE A 190 -6.95 -14.59 2.80
C ILE A 190 -7.85 -14.43 4.03
N ASP A 191 -8.62 -15.46 4.38
CA ASP A 191 -9.55 -15.41 5.52
C ASP A 191 -8.81 -15.20 6.84
N GLU A 192 -7.69 -15.88 7.05
CA GLU A 192 -6.82 -15.67 8.20
C GLU A 192 -6.23 -14.24 8.24
N THR A 193 -5.77 -13.72 7.09
CA THR A 193 -5.24 -12.35 6.98
C THR A 193 -6.31 -11.31 7.28
N LEU A 194 -7.50 -11.41 6.68
CA LEU A 194 -8.57 -10.44 6.90
C LEU A 194 -9.12 -10.50 8.32
N THR A 195 -9.15 -11.68 8.95
CA THR A 195 -9.48 -11.79 10.38
C THR A 195 -8.51 -10.99 11.23
N ALA A 196 -7.20 -11.11 10.97
CA ALA A 196 -6.17 -10.35 11.70
C ALA A 196 -6.29 -8.83 11.45
N VAL A 197 -6.65 -8.40 10.24
CA VAL A 197 -6.91 -6.99 9.92
C VAL A 197 -8.14 -6.45 10.64
N ALA A 198 -9.22 -7.22 10.70
CA ALA A 198 -10.42 -6.83 11.44
C ALA A 198 -10.12 -6.63 12.93
N GLU A 199 -9.27 -7.48 13.51
CA GLU A 199 -8.81 -7.36 14.90
C GLU A 199 -7.88 -6.17 15.14
N SER A 200 -7.06 -5.78 14.15
CA SER A 200 -6.15 -4.63 14.29
C SER A 200 -6.89 -3.28 14.21
N GLY A 201 -8.04 -3.26 13.52
CA GLY A 201 -8.80 -2.04 13.25
C GLY A 201 -8.23 -1.17 12.12
N SER A 202 -7.25 -1.70 11.38
CA SER A 202 -6.61 -1.02 10.24
C SER A 202 -7.59 -0.87 9.07
N ILE A 203 -7.34 0.14 8.23
CA ILE A 203 -8.04 0.34 6.95
C ILE A 203 -7.38 -0.52 5.88
N VAL A 204 -8.14 -1.16 5.00
CA VAL A 204 -7.59 -1.82 3.79
C VAL A 204 -7.74 -0.88 2.61
N GLU A 205 -6.66 -0.60 1.90
CA GLU A 205 -6.77 0.15 0.66
C GLU A 205 -7.28 -0.71 -0.49
N LEU A 206 -8.12 -0.10 -1.33
CA LEU A 206 -8.34 -0.48 -2.70
C LEU A 206 -7.38 0.34 -3.57
N ASN A 207 -6.27 -0.27 -3.90
CA ASN A 207 -5.22 0.31 -4.71
C ASN A 207 -5.50 0.09 -6.21
N THR A 208 -5.55 1.19 -6.97
CA THR A 208 -5.88 1.16 -8.41
C THR A 208 -4.70 0.94 -9.34
N ARG A 209 -3.47 0.97 -8.82
CA ARG A 209 -2.24 0.75 -9.61
C ARG A 209 -2.21 -0.58 -10.33
N GLY A 210 -2.79 -1.61 -9.72
CA GLY A 210 -2.90 -2.92 -10.34
C GLY A 210 -3.44 -2.86 -11.76
N LEU A 211 -4.52 -2.08 -11.97
CA LEU A 211 -5.16 -1.90 -13.27
C LEU A 211 -4.37 -1.01 -14.22
N TYR A 212 -4.08 0.24 -13.84
CA TYR A 212 -3.52 1.20 -14.82
C TYR A 212 -2.06 0.93 -15.17
N SER A 213 -1.33 0.19 -14.32
CA SER A 213 0.04 -0.23 -14.64
C SER A 213 0.09 -1.46 -15.56
N GLY A 214 -1.03 -2.19 -15.69
CA GLY A 214 -1.10 -3.44 -16.45
C GLY A 214 -0.32 -4.62 -15.85
N LYS A 215 0.26 -4.47 -14.65
CA LYS A 215 0.97 -5.56 -13.94
C LYS A 215 0.01 -6.69 -13.52
N THR A 216 -1.27 -6.37 -13.32
CA THR A 216 -2.37 -7.31 -13.12
C THR A 216 -3.60 -6.81 -13.87
N ASP A 217 -4.63 -7.64 -14.01
CA ASP A 217 -5.89 -7.29 -14.68
C ASP A 217 -6.98 -6.89 -13.66
N GLU A 218 -6.58 -6.65 -12.40
CA GLU A 218 -7.48 -6.35 -11.28
C GLU A 218 -6.92 -5.23 -10.38
N TYR A 219 -7.77 -4.75 -9.46
CA TYR A 219 -7.31 -3.95 -8.31
C TYR A 219 -6.50 -4.79 -7.31
N PHE A 220 -5.81 -4.12 -6.39
CA PHE A 220 -5.36 -4.73 -5.14
C PHE A 220 -6.20 -4.17 -3.97
N PRO A 221 -7.05 -4.96 -3.29
CA PRO A 221 -7.29 -6.36 -3.54
C PRO A 221 -8.32 -6.67 -4.64
N SER A 222 -8.43 -7.96 -5.00
CA SER A 222 -9.46 -8.42 -5.95
C SER A 222 -10.89 -8.17 -5.42
N PRO A 223 -11.90 -8.08 -6.31
CA PRO A 223 -13.29 -7.90 -5.90
C PRO A 223 -13.81 -8.93 -4.87
N ASP A 224 -13.35 -10.19 -4.94
CA ASP A 224 -13.74 -11.23 -3.99
C ASP A 224 -13.22 -10.94 -2.57
N ILE A 225 -12.01 -10.40 -2.46
CA ILE A 225 -11.42 -9.99 -1.18
C ILE A 225 -12.13 -8.73 -0.66
N ILE A 226 -12.48 -7.77 -1.53
CA ILE A 226 -13.29 -6.59 -1.16
C ILE A 226 -14.62 -7.04 -0.54
N LYS A 227 -15.25 -8.08 -1.09
CA LYS A 227 -16.48 -8.63 -0.53
C LYS A 227 -16.27 -9.21 0.88
N LYS A 228 -15.19 -9.95 1.10
CA LYS A 228 -14.82 -10.45 2.43
C LYS A 228 -14.53 -9.33 3.43
N CYS A 229 -13.90 -8.23 2.99
CA CYS A 229 -13.72 -7.03 3.82
C CYS A 229 -15.06 -6.45 4.28
N LEU A 230 -16.06 -6.40 3.40
CA LEU A 230 -17.41 -5.95 3.77
C LEU A 230 -18.04 -6.87 4.82
N ASP A 231 -17.97 -8.18 4.62
CA ASP A 231 -18.59 -9.17 5.50
C ASP A 231 -17.95 -9.16 6.91
N LEU A 232 -16.67 -8.79 7.00
CA LEU A 232 -15.92 -8.62 8.26
C LEU A 232 -15.98 -7.19 8.83
N ASN A 233 -16.72 -6.26 8.20
CA ASN A 233 -16.79 -4.84 8.58
C ASN A 233 -15.43 -4.12 8.60
N ILE A 234 -14.49 -4.54 7.75
CA ILE A 234 -13.19 -3.90 7.61
C ILE A 234 -13.37 -2.58 6.85
N PRO A 235 -12.91 -1.44 7.41
CA PRO A 235 -12.99 -0.17 6.70
C PRO A 235 -12.09 -0.18 5.46
N MET A 236 -12.59 0.41 4.36
CA MET A 236 -11.83 0.53 3.12
C MET A 236 -11.70 1.97 2.64
N MET A 237 -10.62 2.23 1.90
CA MET A 237 -10.34 3.49 1.21
C MET A 237 -9.86 3.22 -0.22
N VAL A 238 -10.06 4.15 -1.15
CA VAL A 238 -9.47 4.03 -2.50
C VAL A 238 -8.21 4.88 -2.57
N ASN A 239 -7.14 4.31 -3.07
CA ASN A 239 -5.85 4.96 -3.29
C ASN A 239 -5.33 4.60 -4.67
N THR A 240 -4.45 5.43 -5.23
CA THR A 240 -3.91 5.14 -6.57
C THR A 240 -2.48 4.65 -6.56
N ASP A 241 -1.68 4.89 -5.51
CA ASP A 241 -0.26 4.55 -5.51
C ASP A 241 0.44 5.25 -6.70
N ALA A 242 0.18 6.57 -6.74
CA ALA A 242 0.62 7.45 -7.81
C ALA A 242 2.13 7.65 -7.75
N HIS A 243 2.81 7.39 -8.86
CA HIS A 243 4.24 7.66 -9.06
C HIS A 243 4.49 8.78 -10.08
N HIS A 244 3.43 9.41 -10.56
CA HIS A 244 3.47 10.62 -11.35
C HIS A 244 2.21 11.46 -11.07
N PRO A 245 2.24 12.80 -11.11
CA PRO A 245 1.06 13.63 -10.82
C PRO A 245 -0.17 13.32 -11.69
N SER A 246 0.04 12.87 -12.93
CA SER A 246 -1.05 12.44 -13.83
C SER A 246 -1.78 11.16 -13.38
N GLN A 247 -1.25 10.45 -12.38
CA GLN A 247 -1.79 9.19 -11.86
C GLN A 247 -2.66 9.37 -10.60
N LEU A 248 -2.80 10.60 -10.09
CA LEU A 248 -3.45 10.89 -8.80
C LEU A 248 -4.89 10.39 -8.68
N ASP A 249 -5.63 10.31 -9.79
CA ASP A 249 -7.05 9.97 -9.85
C ASP A 249 -7.37 8.81 -10.81
N LEU A 250 -6.36 8.11 -11.33
CA LEU A 250 -6.59 7.01 -12.28
C LEU A 250 -7.40 5.88 -11.64
N HIS A 251 -8.52 5.54 -12.27
CA HIS A 251 -9.51 4.57 -11.80
C HIS A 251 -10.11 4.85 -10.41
N PHE A 252 -9.95 6.06 -9.88
CA PHE A 252 -10.39 6.40 -8.52
C PHE A 252 -11.92 6.35 -8.39
N ILE A 253 -12.62 6.90 -9.39
CA ILE A 253 -14.09 6.91 -9.44
C ILE A 253 -14.64 5.50 -9.64
N GLU A 254 -14.01 4.71 -10.49
CA GLU A 254 -14.33 3.31 -10.75
C GLU A 254 -14.13 2.45 -9.50
N GLY A 255 -13.05 2.69 -8.74
CA GLY A 255 -12.81 2.05 -7.45
C GLY A 255 -13.91 2.36 -6.44
N HIS A 256 -14.34 3.63 -6.32
CA HIS A 256 -15.47 4.01 -5.47
C HIS A 256 -16.78 3.36 -5.92
N ARG A 257 -17.02 3.28 -7.23
CA ARG A 257 -18.18 2.59 -7.80
C ARG A 257 -18.17 1.11 -7.46
N LEU A 258 -17.01 0.44 -7.56
CA LEU A 258 -16.86 -0.96 -7.19
C LEU A 258 -17.18 -1.19 -5.71
N LEU A 259 -16.64 -0.37 -4.80
CA LEU A 259 -16.96 -0.48 -3.37
C LEU A 259 -18.47 -0.35 -3.12
N LYS A 260 -19.12 0.61 -3.79
CA LYS A 260 -20.56 0.82 -3.70
C LYS A 260 -21.37 -0.37 -4.23
N GLU A 261 -20.96 -0.96 -5.34
CA GLU A 261 -21.57 -2.13 -5.97
C GLU A 261 -21.45 -3.38 -5.09
N VAL A 262 -20.31 -3.59 -4.44
CA VAL A 262 -20.10 -4.68 -3.47
C VAL A 262 -21.00 -4.52 -2.23
N GLY A 263 -21.30 -3.27 -1.85
CA GLY A 263 -22.28 -2.95 -0.82
C GLY A 263 -21.83 -1.94 0.23
N PHE A 264 -20.59 -1.42 0.15
CA PHE A 264 -20.12 -0.38 1.06
C PHE A 264 -20.97 0.87 0.96
N LYS A 265 -21.25 1.49 2.11
CA LYS A 265 -22.00 2.76 2.20
C LYS A 265 -21.11 3.97 2.42
N LYS A 266 -19.89 3.73 2.87
CA LYS A 266 -18.89 4.75 3.17
C LYS A 266 -17.49 4.19 2.96
N VAL A 267 -16.54 5.09 2.75
CA VAL A 267 -15.10 4.87 2.85
C VAL A 267 -14.57 5.58 4.10
N LYS A 268 -13.46 5.09 4.63
CA LYS A 268 -12.79 5.66 5.82
C LYS A 268 -11.34 5.95 5.48
N THR A 269 -10.87 7.15 5.79
CA THR A 269 -9.45 7.54 5.80
C THR A 269 -8.99 7.62 7.26
N PRO A 270 -7.68 7.82 7.53
CA PRO A 270 -7.22 8.08 8.89
C PRO A 270 -7.85 9.33 9.53
N PHE A 271 -8.36 10.28 8.72
CA PHE A 271 -8.77 11.60 9.18
C PHE A 271 -10.28 11.88 9.05
N PHE A 272 -10.98 11.15 8.18
CA PHE A 272 -12.42 11.37 7.95
C PHE A 272 -13.11 10.15 7.32
N GLU A 273 -14.43 10.15 7.38
CA GLU A 273 -15.27 9.20 6.63
C GLU A 273 -16.10 9.93 5.58
N MET A 274 -16.43 9.26 4.49
CA MET A 274 -17.27 9.82 3.43
C MET A 274 -18.23 8.77 2.88
N GLY A 275 -19.47 9.19 2.57
CA GLY A 275 -20.46 8.32 1.92
C GLY A 275 -20.12 8.01 0.46
N LEU A 276 -20.57 6.84 -0.01
CA LEU A 276 -20.41 6.32 -1.39
C LEU A 276 -21.65 6.54 -2.28
#